data_AF-X1G367-F1
#
_entry.id   AF-X1G367-F1
#
_cell.length_a   1.000
_cell.length_b   1.000
_cell.length_c   1.000
_cell.angle_alpha   90.00
_cell.angle_beta   90.00
_cell.angle_gamma   90.00
#
_symmetry.space_group_name_H-M   'P 1'
#
loop_
_entity.id
_entity.type
_entity.pdbx_description
1 polymer ?
#
loop_
_entity_poly.entity_id
_entity_poly.type
_entity_poly.pdbx_seq_one_letter_code
_entity_poly.pdbx_strand_id
1 'polypeptide(L)'
;MTDINRQVGAYTDDCYTFQTTMRLNREYLFIDDCNLEMHAYMRFLDIAIPKGATIEHAHLEVCSYGSNGGRSEMVACGIKEPSTNTFSSQPDADGRPITTASEDWICGAGGFEDYWDADSWHGYPDGPELKGIIQEIVNQSGWLSGAPLAIKIVNTPVGGQGRLVWAWDYNPSLAAKLYITYGEAGAYYHGLKVQGEGELALCDAGNHPLRIRKGGVTYGLELVATEDPNASRIRIQTGAGMKALRKYT
;
A
#
# COMPACT_ATOMS: atom_id res chain seq x y z
N MET A 1 4.13 4.99 -12.86
CA MET A 1 4.17 3.72 -12.11
C MET A 1 5.22 3.91 -11.05
N THR A 2 4.84 3.71 -9.80
CA THR A 2 5.71 3.95 -8.66
C THR A 2 5.81 2.67 -7.85
N ASP A 3 7.03 2.37 -7.40
CA ASP A 3 7.35 1.15 -6.69
C ASP A 3 7.58 1.44 -5.21
N ILE A 4 7.02 0.59 -4.37
CA ILE A 4 7.26 0.53 -2.94
C ILE A 4 7.96 -0.80 -2.66
N ASN A 5 9.09 -0.72 -1.97
CA ASN A 5 9.76 -1.86 -1.34
C ASN A 5 9.93 -1.51 0.14
N ARG A 6 9.30 -2.28 1.02
CA ARG A 6 9.42 -2.11 2.47
C ARG A 6 9.76 -3.43 3.11
N GLN A 7 10.72 -3.39 4.01
CA GLN A 7 11.09 -4.52 4.85
C GLN A 7 10.50 -4.31 6.25
N VAL A 8 10.21 -5.39 6.96
CA VAL A 8 9.93 -5.34 8.41
C VAL A 8 11.07 -4.56 9.09
N GLY A 9 10.71 -3.58 9.92
CA GLY A 9 11.65 -2.56 10.38
C GLY A 9 12.05 -2.65 11.87
N ALA A 10 11.32 -3.43 12.66
CA ALA A 10 11.53 -3.56 14.10
C ALA A 10 10.97 -4.88 14.64
N TYR A 11 11.43 -5.28 15.82
CA TYR A 11 10.97 -6.49 16.54
C TYR A 11 9.47 -6.48 16.90
N THR A 12 8.83 -5.31 16.86
CA THR A 12 7.38 -5.17 17.09
C THR A 12 6.55 -5.26 15.81
N ASP A 13 7.21 -5.34 14.66
CA ASP A 13 6.58 -5.35 13.35
C ASP A 13 6.41 -6.77 12.79
N ASP A 14 6.95 -7.80 13.43
CA ASP A 14 6.68 -9.18 13.10
C ASP A 14 6.39 -10.05 14.33
N CYS A 15 5.46 -10.99 14.15
CA CYS A 15 5.16 -11.98 15.18
C CYS A 15 4.46 -13.19 14.57
N TYR A 16 4.37 -14.27 15.33
CA TYR A 16 3.43 -15.34 15.02
C TYR A 16 2.61 -15.74 16.25
N THR A 17 1.41 -16.23 16.01
CA THR A 17 0.51 -16.76 17.04
C THR A 17 0.11 -18.19 16.73
N PHE A 18 -0.21 -18.93 17.78
CA PHE A 18 -0.80 -20.27 17.69
C PHE A 18 -1.57 -20.54 18.97
N GLN A 19 -2.76 -21.13 18.85
CA GLN A 19 -3.66 -21.35 19.98
C GLN A 19 -3.85 -20.06 20.80
N THR A 20 -3.37 -20.02 22.04
CA THR A 20 -3.45 -18.86 22.94
C THR A 20 -2.12 -18.12 23.11
N THR A 21 -1.10 -18.49 22.32
CA THR A 21 0.26 -17.99 22.46
C THR A 21 0.57 -17.00 21.34
N MET A 22 1.23 -15.89 21.70
CA MET A 22 1.92 -15.01 20.76
C MET A 22 3.42 -15.11 21.00
N ARG A 23 4.18 -15.05 19.91
CA ARG A 23 5.63 -15.01 19.90
C ARG A 23 6.10 -13.77 19.14
N LEU A 24 6.65 -12.85 19.92
CA LEU A 24 7.46 -11.73 19.49
C LEU A 24 8.93 -12.04 19.82
N ASN A 25 9.86 -11.30 19.23
CA ASN A 25 11.28 -11.35 19.57
C ASN A 25 11.90 -12.75 19.38
N ARG A 26 11.72 -13.33 18.20
CA ARG A 26 12.15 -14.69 17.89
C ARG A 26 13.19 -14.69 16.77
N GLU A 27 13.90 -15.80 16.65
CA GLU A 27 14.87 -16.00 15.57
C GLU A 27 14.18 -16.21 14.20
N TYR A 28 12.96 -16.74 14.23
CA TYR A 28 12.14 -17.02 13.06
C TYR A 28 10.65 -16.78 13.34
N LEU A 29 9.87 -16.68 12.26
CA LEU A 29 8.41 -16.75 12.27
C LEU A 29 7.96 -18.10 11.71
N PHE A 30 6.98 -18.74 12.35
CA PHE A 30 6.23 -19.82 11.73
C PHE A 30 5.20 -19.21 10.78
N ILE A 31 5.33 -19.49 9.49
CA ILE A 31 4.28 -19.20 8.50
C ILE A 31 3.46 -20.47 8.16
N ASP A 32 3.99 -21.65 8.49
CA ASP A 32 3.33 -22.95 8.38
C ASP A 32 3.89 -23.93 9.41
N ASP A 33 3.03 -24.80 9.94
CA ASP A 33 3.37 -25.95 10.79
C ASP A 33 2.48 -27.14 10.45
N CYS A 34 3.02 -28.36 10.56
CA CYS A 34 2.31 -29.55 10.15
C CYS A 34 1.24 -30.05 11.13
N ASN A 35 1.20 -29.53 12.37
CA ASN A 35 0.27 -29.96 13.42
C ASN A 35 -0.61 -28.84 13.96
N LEU A 36 -0.16 -27.58 13.87
CA LEU A 36 -0.83 -26.43 14.45
C LEU A 36 -1.15 -25.39 13.38
N GLU A 37 -2.33 -24.80 13.51
CA GLU A 37 -2.65 -23.55 12.83
C GLU A 37 -1.79 -22.44 13.43
N MET A 38 -1.03 -21.79 12.56
CA MET A 38 -0.12 -20.69 12.81
C MET A 38 -0.68 -19.47 12.10
N HIS A 39 -0.59 -18.33 12.76
CA HIS A 39 -0.81 -17.04 12.12
C HIS A 39 0.47 -16.23 12.20
N ALA A 40 1.09 -15.94 11.05
CA ALA A 40 2.21 -15.02 10.97
C ALA A 40 1.71 -13.63 10.62
N TYR A 41 2.31 -12.61 11.23
CA TYR A 41 2.01 -11.21 10.98
C TYR A 41 3.28 -10.48 10.65
N MET A 42 3.26 -9.70 9.57
CA MET A 42 4.37 -8.87 9.13
C MET A 42 3.83 -7.48 8.81
N ARG A 43 4.35 -6.48 9.49
CA ARG A 43 3.91 -5.09 9.45
C ARG A 43 4.99 -4.23 8.78
N PHE A 44 4.56 -3.37 7.89
CA PHE A 44 5.41 -2.54 7.05
C PHE A 44 5.08 -1.06 7.27
N LEU A 45 6.12 -0.28 7.57
CA LEU A 45 6.05 1.16 7.80
C LEU A 45 6.19 1.96 6.50
N ASP A 46 5.83 3.25 6.56
CA ASP A 46 6.11 4.24 5.52
C ASP A 46 5.61 3.84 4.12
N ILE A 47 4.39 3.30 4.05
CA ILE A 47 3.76 2.90 2.79
C ILE A 47 3.20 4.16 2.10
N ALA A 48 4.04 4.79 1.28
CA ALA A 48 3.79 6.08 0.66
C ALA A 48 2.81 6.02 -0.54
N ILE A 49 1.70 5.30 -0.37
CA ILE A 49 0.65 5.14 -1.38
C ILE A 49 -0.48 6.13 -1.08
N PRO A 50 -0.84 7.03 -2.02
CA PRO A 50 -2.00 7.89 -1.86
C PRO A 50 -3.29 7.08 -1.68
N LYS A 51 -4.21 7.59 -0.87
CA LYS A 51 -5.54 7.00 -0.71
C LYS A 51 -6.23 6.85 -2.06
N GLY A 52 -6.76 5.65 -2.30
CA GLY A 52 -7.47 5.33 -3.54
C GLY A 52 -6.59 5.19 -4.79
N ALA A 53 -5.26 5.13 -4.64
CA ALA A 53 -4.41 4.77 -5.76
C ALA A 53 -4.73 3.35 -6.27
N THR A 54 -4.59 3.16 -7.58
CA THR A 54 -4.79 1.85 -8.20
C THR A 54 -3.54 1.01 -8.00
N ILE A 55 -3.66 -0.09 -7.25
CA ILE A 55 -2.59 -1.07 -7.12
C ILE A 55 -2.50 -1.87 -8.41
N GLU A 56 -1.30 -1.99 -8.97
CA GLU A 56 -1.07 -2.76 -10.19
C GLU A 56 -0.65 -4.17 -9.86
N HIS A 57 0.40 -4.31 -9.05
CA HIS A 57 0.91 -5.58 -8.51
C HIS A 57 1.35 -5.40 -7.06
N ALA A 58 1.22 -6.45 -6.25
CA ALA A 58 1.85 -6.51 -4.95
C ALA A 58 2.22 -7.95 -4.62
N HIS A 59 3.35 -8.15 -3.96
CA HIS A 59 3.78 -9.47 -3.50
C HIS A 59 4.59 -9.36 -2.22
N LEU A 60 4.56 -10.43 -1.44
CA LEU A 60 5.37 -10.60 -0.25
C LEU A 60 6.58 -11.46 -0.61
N GLU A 61 7.77 -11.06 -0.18
CA GLU A 61 8.96 -11.91 -0.20
C GLU A 61 9.38 -12.23 1.22
N VAL A 62 9.64 -13.51 1.47
CA VAL A 62 10.13 -14.01 2.75
C VAL A 62 11.42 -14.77 2.54
N CYS A 63 12.34 -14.70 3.50
CA CYS A 63 13.57 -15.47 3.45
C CYS A 63 13.48 -16.67 4.39
N SER A 64 13.69 -17.87 3.86
CA SER A 64 13.65 -19.12 4.60
C SER A 64 14.71 -19.15 5.71
N TYR A 65 14.30 -19.50 6.93
CA TYR A 65 15.23 -19.69 8.05
C TYR A 65 16.01 -21.01 7.95
N GLY A 66 15.37 -22.05 7.44
CA GLY A 66 15.93 -23.39 7.38
C GLY A 66 15.52 -24.11 6.11
N SER A 67 16.24 -25.20 5.82
CA SER A 67 15.94 -26.05 4.68
C SER A 67 14.77 -26.98 4.98
N ASN A 68 13.62 -26.72 4.34
CA ASN A 68 12.38 -27.46 4.54
C ASN A 68 11.72 -27.76 3.19
N GLY A 69 10.89 -28.80 3.14
CA GLY A 69 10.15 -29.16 1.93
C GLY A 69 8.83 -29.86 2.25
N GLY A 70 8.10 -30.16 1.19
CA GLY A 70 6.79 -30.79 1.28
C GLY A 70 5.63 -29.79 1.23
N ARG A 71 4.41 -30.33 1.30
CA ARG A 71 3.19 -29.58 1.05
C ARG A 71 2.83 -28.66 2.21
N SER A 72 2.54 -27.40 1.90
CA SER A 72 2.01 -26.39 2.81
C SER A 72 0.83 -25.70 2.14
N GLU A 73 -0.26 -25.52 2.90
CA GLU A 73 -1.42 -24.74 2.47
C GLU A 73 -1.50 -23.50 3.34
N MET A 74 -1.28 -22.33 2.74
CA MET A 74 -1.35 -21.05 3.43
C MET A 74 -2.30 -20.11 2.70
N VAL A 75 -2.82 -19.12 3.43
CA VAL A 75 -3.65 -18.04 2.89
C VAL A 75 -3.08 -16.71 3.36
N ALA A 76 -2.82 -15.82 2.41
CA ALA A 76 -2.45 -14.45 2.68
C ALA A 76 -3.70 -13.55 2.75
N CYS A 77 -3.75 -12.69 3.76
CA CYS A 77 -4.75 -11.64 3.90
C CYS A 77 -4.11 -10.39 4.51
N GLY A 78 -4.80 -9.26 4.49
CA GLY A 78 -4.34 -8.01 5.08
C GLY A 78 -5.07 -7.71 6.39
N ILE A 79 -4.42 -7.00 7.31
CA ILE A 79 -5.11 -6.39 8.45
C ILE A 79 -5.90 -5.18 7.94
N LYS A 80 -7.23 -5.25 8.02
CA LYS A 80 -8.17 -4.25 7.49
C LYS A 80 -8.32 -3.07 8.44
N GLU A 81 -7.22 -2.37 8.62
CA GLU A 81 -7.11 -1.13 9.37
C GLU A 81 -6.46 -0.07 8.46
N PRO A 82 -6.92 1.19 8.48
CA PRO A 82 -6.32 2.24 7.66
C PRO A 82 -4.92 2.67 8.11
N SER A 83 -4.50 2.25 9.31
CA SER A 83 -3.17 2.44 9.88
C SER A 83 -3.02 1.43 11.01
N THR A 84 -2.36 0.30 10.76
CA THR A 84 -2.28 -0.76 11.77
C THR A 84 -1.19 -0.50 12.81
N ASN A 85 -1.52 -0.73 14.08
CA ASN A 85 -0.56 -0.63 15.18
C ASN A 85 0.31 -1.90 15.28
N THR A 86 1.34 -1.88 16.13
CA THR A 86 2.09 -3.09 16.48
C THR A 86 1.21 -4.10 17.21
N PHE A 87 1.60 -5.36 17.23
CA PHE A 87 0.87 -6.44 17.90
C PHE A 87 1.34 -6.63 19.34
N SER A 88 0.40 -6.85 20.26
CA SER A 88 0.69 -6.88 21.71
C SER A 88 0.35 -8.21 22.40
N SER A 89 -0.63 -8.94 21.88
CA SER A 89 -1.05 -10.24 22.41
C SER A 89 -1.79 -11.06 21.35
N GLN A 90 -1.92 -12.37 21.54
CA GLN A 90 -2.64 -13.23 20.59
C GLN A 90 -4.11 -12.78 20.38
N PRO A 91 -4.90 -12.46 21.44
CA PRO A 91 -6.26 -11.96 21.24
C PRO A 91 -6.33 -10.61 20.51
N ASP A 92 -5.32 -9.76 20.66
CA ASP A 92 -5.19 -8.52 19.89
C ASP A 92 -4.96 -8.83 18.40
N ALA A 93 -3.89 -9.57 18.07
CA ALA A 93 -3.54 -9.86 16.68
C ALA A 93 -4.61 -10.65 15.93
N ASP A 94 -5.11 -11.74 16.52
CA ASP A 94 -6.07 -12.62 15.88
C ASP A 94 -7.49 -12.02 15.86
N GLY A 95 -7.76 -11.05 16.75
CA GLY A 95 -9.04 -10.33 16.82
C GLY A 95 -9.15 -9.16 15.85
N ARG A 96 -8.07 -8.76 15.16
CA ARG A 96 -8.12 -7.64 14.21
C ARG A 96 -8.96 -8.00 12.97
N PRO A 97 -9.73 -7.04 12.43
CA PRO A 97 -10.44 -7.26 11.18
C PRO A 97 -9.44 -7.54 10.05
N ILE A 98 -9.76 -8.50 9.18
CA ILE A 98 -8.98 -8.83 7.99
C ILE A 98 -9.68 -8.39 6.70
N THR A 99 -8.93 -8.28 5.61
CA THR A 99 -9.47 -8.01 4.28
C THR A 99 -10.45 -9.09 3.84
N THR A 100 -11.40 -8.74 2.98
CA THR A 100 -12.28 -9.72 2.35
C THR A 100 -11.56 -10.44 1.22
N ALA A 101 -10.73 -9.71 0.47
CA ALA A 101 -9.73 -10.28 -0.42
C ALA A 101 -8.70 -11.09 0.37
N SER A 102 -8.40 -12.28 -0.14
CA SER A 102 -7.38 -13.20 0.37
C SER A 102 -6.87 -14.02 -0.81
N GLU A 103 -5.64 -14.50 -0.72
CA GLU A 103 -5.01 -15.27 -1.79
C GLU A 103 -4.35 -16.52 -1.22
N ASP A 104 -4.52 -17.64 -1.91
CA ASP A 104 -3.90 -18.90 -1.52
C ASP A 104 -2.40 -18.86 -1.85
N TRP A 105 -1.58 -19.32 -0.91
CA TRP A 105 -0.15 -19.58 -1.10
C TRP A 105 0.13 -21.05 -0.81
N ILE A 106 0.10 -21.86 -1.87
CA ILE A 106 0.26 -23.30 -1.77
C ILE A 106 1.65 -23.67 -2.29
N CYS A 107 2.51 -24.11 -1.37
CA CYS A 107 3.87 -24.56 -1.70
C CYS A 107 3.90 -26.08 -1.63
N GLY A 108 4.74 -26.74 -2.44
CA GLY A 108 4.87 -28.20 -2.35
C GLY A 108 3.61 -28.92 -2.83
N ALA A 109 3.49 -29.21 -4.11
CA ALA A 109 2.38 -30.02 -4.65
C ALA A 109 2.70 -30.56 -6.06
N GLY A 110 3.98 -30.70 -6.40
CA GLY A 110 4.41 -30.74 -7.80
C GLY A 110 4.22 -29.38 -8.48
N GLY A 111 4.26 -28.31 -7.68
CA GLY A 111 4.05 -26.93 -8.09
C GLY A 111 5.31 -26.12 -7.84
N PHE A 112 5.14 -24.86 -7.45
CA PHE A 112 6.25 -23.98 -7.13
C PHE A 112 6.70 -24.16 -5.67
N GLU A 113 7.94 -23.78 -5.38
CA GLU A 113 8.49 -23.77 -4.02
C GLU A 113 8.43 -25.13 -3.28
N ASP A 114 8.55 -26.22 -4.05
CA ASP A 114 8.59 -27.61 -3.55
C ASP A 114 9.71 -27.81 -2.51
N TYR A 115 10.82 -27.09 -2.67
CA TYR A 115 11.94 -27.04 -1.74
C TYR A 115 12.26 -25.60 -1.34
N TRP A 116 12.42 -25.38 -0.05
CA TRP A 116 12.98 -24.15 0.51
C TRP A 116 14.37 -24.48 1.01
N ASP A 117 15.39 -24.02 0.30
CA ASP A 117 16.75 -24.03 0.83
C ASP A 117 16.88 -22.94 1.89
N ALA A 118 17.68 -23.15 2.94
CA ALA A 118 17.93 -22.12 3.93
C ALA A 118 18.49 -20.85 3.29
N ASP A 119 18.20 -19.68 3.89
CA ASP A 119 18.69 -18.36 3.47
C ASP A 119 18.32 -17.99 2.03
N SER A 120 17.17 -18.47 1.55
CA SER A 120 16.68 -18.23 0.19
C SER A 120 15.39 -17.41 0.20
N TRP A 121 15.23 -16.52 -0.79
CA TRP A 121 14.03 -15.69 -0.92
C TRP A 121 12.92 -16.42 -1.69
N HIS A 122 11.70 -16.32 -1.17
CA HIS A 122 10.49 -16.97 -1.65
C HIS A 122 9.34 -15.97 -1.75
N GLY A 123 8.35 -16.24 -2.60
CA GLY A 123 7.16 -15.42 -2.80
C GLY A 123 7.07 -14.68 -4.15
N TYR A 124 8.18 -14.45 -4.86
CA TYR A 124 8.18 -14.01 -6.25
C TYR A 124 9.08 -14.92 -7.10
N PRO A 125 8.68 -15.27 -8.33
CA PRO A 125 7.43 -14.93 -9.02
C PRO A 125 6.23 -15.83 -8.64
N ASP A 126 6.44 -16.76 -7.71
CA ASP A 126 5.56 -17.92 -7.52
C ASP A 126 4.57 -17.79 -6.35
N GLY A 127 4.67 -16.73 -5.55
CA GLY A 127 3.76 -16.46 -4.44
C GLY A 127 2.48 -15.72 -4.86
N PRO A 128 1.60 -15.44 -3.89
CA PRO A 128 0.30 -14.84 -4.16
C PRO A 128 0.38 -13.38 -4.64
N GLU A 129 -0.52 -13.00 -5.55
CA GLU A 129 -0.70 -11.62 -6.03
C GLU A 129 -1.57 -10.83 -5.05
N LEU A 130 -0.95 -10.01 -4.22
CA LEU A 130 -1.58 -9.29 -3.11
C LEU A 130 -2.33 -8.02 -3.54
N LYS A 131 -2.43 -7.69 -4.84
CA LYS A 131 -3.13 -6.52 -5.36
C LYS A 131 -4.49 -6.29 -4.70
N GLY A 132 -5.35 -7.31 -4.65
CA GLY A 132 -6.70 -7.19 -4.08
C GLY A 132 -6.68 -6.84 -2.59
N ILE A 133 -5.79 -7.48 -1.84
CA ILE A 133 -5.58 -7.25 -0.41
C ILE A 133 -5.12 -5.81 -0.14
N ILE A 134 -4.07 -5.36 -0.82
CA ILE A 134 -3.55 -4.00 -0.66
C ILE A 134 -4.58 -2.97 -1.12
N GLN A 135 -5.30 -3.23 -2.21
CA GLN A 135 -6.32 -2.33 -2.75
C GLN A 135 -7.44 -2.08 -1.74
N GLU A 136 -7.90 -3.10 -1.03
CA GLU A 136 -8.90 -2.93 0.04
C GLU A 136 -8.41 -1.99 1.14
N ILE A 137 -7.15 -2.11 1.56
CA ILE A 137 -6.58 -1.32 2.65
C ILE A 137 -6.45 0.16 2.24
N VAL A 138 -5.84 0.44 1.08
CA VAL A 138 -5.59 1.82 0.62
C VAL A 138 -6.86 2.56 0.21
N ASN A 139 -7.97 1.85 0.00
CA ASN A 139 -9.29 2.42 -0.28
C ASN A 139 -10.04 2.83 0.98
N GLN A 140 -9.58 2.46 2.19
CA GLN A 140 -10.26 2.80 3.43
C GLN A 140 -10.33 4.31 3.63
N SER A 141 -11.44 4.78 4.22
CA SER A 141 -11.69 6.21 4.40
C SER A 141 -10.62 6.92 5.24
N GLY A 142 -10.04 6.22 6.21
CA GLY A 142 -8.97 6.71 7.09
C GLY A 142 -7.55 6.50 6.57
N TRP A 143 -7.35 5.88 5.40
CA TRP A 143 -6.00 5.62 4.88
C TRP A 143 -5.29 6.94 4.58
N LEU A 144 -4.04 7.06 5.04
CA LEU A 144 -3.16 8.18 4.78
C LEU A 144 -1.87 7.65 4.14
N SER A 145 -1.33 8.40 3.18
CA SER A 145 -0.02 8.05 2.61
C SER A 145 1.05 8.06 3.70
N GLY A 146 1.86 7.00 3.74
CA GLY A 146 2.83 6.74 4.81
C GLY A 146 2.28 5.92 5.97
N ALA A 147 0.98 5.61 5.99
CA ALA A 147 0.40 4.76 7.02
C ALA A 147 0.98 3.34 6.98
N PRO A 148 1.12 2.68 8.14
CA PRO A 148 1.52 1.29 8.21
C PRO A 148 0.41 0.32 7.77
N LEU A 149 0.82 -0.78 7.16
CA LEU A 149 -0.05 -1.92 6.84
C LEU A 149 0.58 -3.22 7.31
N ALA A 150 -0.25 -4.25 7.51
CA ALA A 150 0.24 -5.58 7.85
C ALA A 150 -0.39 -6.66 6.97
N ILE A 151 0.42 -7.66 6.64
CA ILE A 151 0.03 -8.90 6.01
C ILE A 151 -0.02 -9.98 7.08
N LYS A 152 -1.08 -10.78 7.03
CA LYS A 152 -1.29 -11.97 7.83
C LYS A 152 -1.21 -13.19 6.92
N ILE A 153 -0.42 -14.18 7.30
CA ILE A 153 -0.43 -15.52 6.70
C ILE A 153 -1.06 -16.46 7.70
N VAL A 154 -2.00 -17.29 7.25
CA VAL A 154 -2.59 -18.38 8.04
C VAL A 154 -2.36 -19.67 7.32
N ASN A 155 -1.86 -20.70 7.99
CA ASN A 155 -1.77 -22.02 7.39
C ASN A 155 -2.96 -22.91 7.76
N THR A 156 -3.21 -23.90 6.91
CA THR A 156 -4.01 -25.08 7.26
C THR A 156 -3.04 -26.25 7.46
N PRO A 157 -3.04 -26.91 8.63
CA PRO A 157 -2.16 -28.06 8.86
C PRO A 157 -2.51 -29.23 7.94
N VAL A 158 -1.63 -29.53 6.98
CA VAL A 158 -1.85 -30.61 5.98
C VAL A 158 -0.71 -31.64 5.93
N GLY A 159 0.16 -31.66 6.94
CA GLY A 159 1.38 -32.47 6.98
C GLY A 159 2.63 -31.69 6.56
N GLY A 160 3.73 -32.39 6.27
CA GLY A 160 5.02 -31.75 5.93
C GLY A 160 5.90 -31.41 7.14
N GLN A 161 6.89 -30.55 6.94
CA GLN A 161 7.85 -30.13 7.99
C GLN A 161 7.63 -28.71 8.52
N GLY A 162 6.58 -28.02 8.06
CA GLY A 162 6.36 -26.59 8.35
C GLY A 162 7.31 -25.68 7.57
N ARG A 163 7.05 -24.38 7.59
CA ARG A 163 7.88 -23.35 6.96
C ARG A 163 8.20 -22.24 7.95
N LEU A 164 9.49 -21.99 8.08
CA LEU A 164 10.07 -20.98 8.95
C LEU A 164 10.76 -19.91 8.12
N VAL A 165 10.55 -18.65 8.46
CA VAL A 165 11.20 -17.51 7.81
C VAL A 165 11.96 -16.69 8.84
N TRP A 166 13.02 -16.03 8.41
CA TRP A 166 13.79 -15.14 9.27
C TRP A 166 12.90 -14.04 9.87
N ALA A 167 12.97 -13.90 11.19
CA ALA A 167 12.39 -12.77 11.90
C ALA A 167 13.41 -11.62 11.99
N TRP A 168 12.89 -10.41 12.15
CA TRP A 168 13.71 -9.21 12.21
C TRP A 168 14.74 -9.25 13.33
N ASP A 169 14.38 -9.77 14.51
CA ASP A 169 15.24 -9.72 15.72
C ASP A 169 16.63 -10.32 15.54
N TYR A 170 16.73 -11.40 14.77
CA TYR A 170 17.99 -12.10 14.57
C TYR A 170 18.66 -11.73 13.26
N ASN A 171 17.89 -11.52 12.20
CA ASN A 171 18.46 -11.13 10.92
C ASN A 171 17.61 -10.07 10.22
N PRO A 172 17.76 -8.79 10.58
CA PRO A 172 17.03 -7.69 9.97
C PRO A 172 17.18 -7.63 8.44
N SER A 173 18.31 -8.10 7.90
CA SER A 173 18.58 -8.08 6.46
C SER A 173 17.77 -9.12 5.68
N LEU A 174 17.33 -10.19 6.35
CA LEU A 174 16.54 -11.29 5.78
C LEU A 174 15.08 -11.27 6.23
N ALA A 175 14.66 -10.30 7.05
CA ALA A 175 13.26 -10.13 7.43
C ALA A 175 12.35 -9.90 6.21
N ALA A 176 11.07 -10.23 6.33
CA ALA A 176 10.13 -10.17 5.20
C ALA A 176 10.05 -8.79 4.53
N LYS A 177 9.78 -8.80 3.22
CA LYS A 177 9.65 -7.61 2.37
C LYS A 177 8.31 -7.60 1.66
N LEU A 178 7.73 -6.42 1.54
CA LEU A 178 6.53 -6.15 0.77
C LEU A 178 6.89 -5.27 -0.42
N TYR A 179 6.53 -5.74 -1.61
CA TYR A 179 6.65 -5.02 -2.86
C TYR A 179 5.27 -4.63 -3.35
N ILE A 180 5.12 -3.38 -3.77
CA ILE A 180 3.88 -2.86 -4.34
C ILE A 180 4.23 -1.96 -5.51
N THR A 181 3.61 -2.20 -6.65
CA THR A 181 3.60 -1.25 -7.77
C THR A 181 2.20 -0.66 -7.87
N TYR A 182 2.13 0.65 -8.06
CA TYR A 182 0.84 1.33 -8.19
C TYR A 182 0.87 2.39 -9.29
N GLY A 183 -0.28 2.57 -9.92
CA GLY A 183 -0.56 3.70 -10.79
C GLY A 183 -0.86 4.93 -9.94
N GLU A 184 -0.50 6.12 -10.42
CA GLU A 184 -0.96 7.34 -9.78
C GLU A 184 -2.49 7.31 -9.70
N ALA A 185 -3.06 7.67 -8.55
CA ALA A 185 -4.49 7.90 -8.45
C ALA A 185 -4.83 8.86 -9.59
N GLY A 186 -5.61 8.41 -10.57
CA GLY A 186 -5.98 9.24 -11.71
C GLY A 186 -6.48 10.56 -11.13
N ALA A 187 -5.77 11.65 -11.42
CA ALA A 187 -6.13 12.95 -10.88
C ALA A 187 -7.54 13.26 -11.40
N TYR A 188 -8.54 12.99 -10.56
CA TYR A 188 -9.88 13.51 -10.76
C TYR A 188 -9.76 15.00 -10.46
N TYR A 189 -9.33 15.75 -11.47
CA TYR A 189 -9.60 17.15 -11.56
C TYR A 189 -11.13 17.27 -11.66
N HIS A 190 -11.80 17.39 -10.52
CA HIS A 190 -13.14 17.96 -10.47
C HIS A 190 -13.01 19.43 -10.93
N GLY A 191 -13.01 19.62 -12.25
CA GLY A 191 -12.91 20.94 -12.89
C GLY A 191 -12.03 20.94 -14.14
N LEU A 192 -12.67 20.90 -15.31
CA LEU A 192 -12.15 21.28 -16.64
C LEU A 192 -10.95 20.47 -17.18
N LYS A 193 -11.20 19.63 -18.20
CA LYS A 193 -10.13 19.08 -19.07
C LYS A 193 -9.50 20.20 -19.89
N VAL A 194 -8.19 20.37 -19.82
CA VAL A 194 -7.41 21.06 -20.88
C VAL A 194 -6.89 19.99 -21.83
N GLN A 195 -7.27 20.08 -23.10
CA GLN A 195 -6.67 19.28 -24.17
C GLN A 195 -5.51 20.09 -24.79
N GLY A 196 -4.27 19.59 -24.67
CA GLY A 196 -3.06 20.21 -25.23
C GLY A 196 -1.91 20.35 -24.22
N GLU A 197 -0.77 20.93 -24.63
CA GLU A 197 0.36 21.23 -23.73
C GLU A 197 0.08 22.49 -22.90
N GLY A 198 -0.47 22.31 -21.70
CA GLY A 198 -0.64 23.37 -20.71
C GLY A 198 -1.00 22.82 -19.33
N GLU A 199 -0.38 23.38 -18.29
CA GLU A 199 -0.64 23.05 -16.89
C GLU A 199 -1.53 24.14 -16.27
N LEU A 200 -2.65 23.74 -15.66
CA LEU A 200 -3.51 24.62 -14.86
C LEU A 200 -3.02 24.58 -13.40
N ALA A 201 -2.27 25.59 -13.00
CA ALA A 201 -1.87 25.78 -11.61
C ALA A 201 -2.78 26.84 -10.94
N LEU A 202 -3.57 26.44 -9.94
CA LEU A 202 -4.16 27.37 -8.98
C LEU A 202 -3.04 27.80 -8.02
N CYS A 203 -2.30 28.86 -8.37
CA CYS A 203 -1.26 29.41 -7.52
C CYS A 203 -1.80 30.60 -6.71
N ASP A 204 -1.83 30.46 -5.38
CA ASP A 204 -2.05 31.56 -4.45
C ASP A 204 -0.80 32.45 -4.42
N ALA A 205 -0.71 33.41 -5.34
CA ALA A 205 0.31 34.45 -5.29
C ALA A 205 -0.13 35.71 -6.07
N GLY A 206 -0.68 36.69 -5.35
CA GLY A 206 -0.62 38.13 -5.69
C GLY A 206 -1.47 38.65 -6.87
N ASN A 207 -2.35 39.60 -6.57
CA ASN A 207 -3.10 40.52 -7.45
C ASN A 207 -4.01 39.99 -8.58
N HIS A 208 -3.86 38.75 -9.08
CA HIS A 208 -4.74 38.21 -10.12
C HIS A 208 -5.13 36.76 -9.81
N PRO A 209 -6.41 36.48 -9.53
CA PRO A 209 -6.85 35.18 -9.00
C PRO A 209 -6.93 34.06 -10.05
N LEU A 210 -6.63 34.33 -11.34
CA LEU A 210 -6.57 33.31 -12.38
C LEU A 210 -5.39 33.54 -13.32
N ARG A 211 -4.52 32.53 -13.44
CA ARG A 211 -3.28 32.56 -14.23
C ARG A 211 -3.15 31.26 -15.04
N ILE A 212 -2.53 31.34 -16.21
CA ILE A 212 -2.18 30.17 -17.04
C ILE A 212 -0.66 30.07 -17.09
N ARG A 213 -0.10 28.88 -16.87
CA ARG A 213 1.35 28.65 -16.99
C ARG A 213 1.65 27.83 -18.23
N LYS A 214 2.61 28.27 -19.05
CA LYS A 214 3.07 27.53 -20.24
C LYS A 214 4.58 27.68 -20.38
N GLY A 215 5.31 26.57 -20.44
CA GLY A 215 6.77 26.55 -20.64
C GLY A 215 7.53 27.37 -19.59
N GLY A 216 7.12 27.32 -18.32
CA GLY A 216 7.72 28.10 -17.23
C GLY A 216 7.24 29.55 -17.12
N VAL A 217 6.52 30.08 -18.12
CA VAL A 217 6.01 31.45 -18.15
C VAL A 217 4.58 31.51 -17.60
N THR A 218 4.29 32.52 -16.77
CA THR A 218 2.96 32.77 -16.19
C THR A 218 2.27 33.92 -16.92
N TYR A 219 1.09 33.65 -17.48
CA TYR A 219 0.21 34.62 -18.12
C TYR A 219 -0.93 34.98 -17.16
N GLY A 220 -1.11 36.27 -16.89
CA GLY A 220 -2.24 36.77 -16.11
C GLY A 220 -3.49 36.93 -16.97
N LEU A 221 -4.65 36.57 -16.44
CA LEU A 221 -5.95 36.96 -17.00
C LEU A 221 -6.45 38.19 -16.24
N GLU A 222 -6.53 39.35 -16.89
CA GLU A 222 -7.07 40.56 -16.24
C GLU A 222 -8.57 40.37 -15.98
N LEU A 223 -8.94 40.49 -14.71
CA LEU A 223 -10.33 40.51 -14.28
C LEU A 223 -10.79 41.94 -14.09
N VAL A 224 -11.91 42.28 -14.73
CA VAL A 224 -12.57 43.56 -14.65
C VAL A 224 -13.92 43.43 -13.93
N ALA A 225 -14.47 44.58 -13.51
CA ALA A 225 -15.83 44.62 -13.00
C ALA A 225 -16.82 44.17 -14.09
N THR A 226 -17.98 43.65 -13.71
CA THR A 226 -18.95 43.08 -14.65
C THR A 226 -19.59 44.10 -15.58
N GLU A 227 -19.47 45.37 -15.23
CA GLU A 227 -19.93 46.56 -15.91
C GLU A 227 -18.87 47.22 -16.81
N ASP A 228 -17.62 46.71 -16.84
CA ASP A 228 -16.58 47.20 -17.76
C ASP A 228 -17.05 47.00 -19.22
N PRO A 229 -16.93 47.99 -20.11
CA PRO A 229 -17.39 47.88 -21.49
C PRO A 229 -16.67 46.76 -22.29
N ASN A 230 -15.49 46.36 -21.84
CA ASN A 230 -14.72 45.25 -22.38
C ASN A 230 -14.88 43.95 -21.57
N ALA A 231 -15.84 43.89 -20.64
CA ALA A 231 -16.14 42.67 -19.91
C ALA A 231 -16.68 41.58 -20.85
N SER A 232 -16.10 40.38 -20.77
CA SER A 232 -16.68 39.18 -21.38
C SER A 232 -18.03 38.83 -20.74
N ARG A 233 -18.74 37.84 -21.29
CA ARG A 233 -19.97 37.28 -20.69
C ARG A 233 -19.71 36.20 -19.63
N ILE A 234 -18.47 35.74 -19.48
CA ILE A 234 -18.07 34.75 -18.48
C ILE A 234 -17.94 35.47 -17.13
N ARG A 235 -18.38 34.82 -16.04
CA ARG A 235 -18.37 35.38 -14.68
C ARG A 235 -17.59 34.47 -13.73
N ILE A 236 -16.81 35.08 -12.85
CA ILE A 236 -15.97 34.39 -11.86
C ILE A 236 -16.27 35.01 -10.50
N GLN A 237 -16.72 34.18 -9.54
CA GLN A 237 -16.92 34.60 -8.15
C GLN A 237 -15.55 34.69 -7.45
N THR A 238 -15.23 35.84 -6.89
CA THR A 238 -14.01 36.07 -6.10
C THR A 238 -14.35 36.54 -4.69
N GLY A 239 -13.35 36.62 -3.81
CA GLY A 239 -13.52 37.23 -2.48
C GLY A 239 -13.94 38.71 -2.52
N ALA A 240 -13.72 39.39 -3.66
CA ALA A 240 -14.13 40.77 -3.90
C ALA A 240 -15.43 40.88 -4.74
N GLY A 241 -16.20 39.79 -4.86
CA GLY A 241 -17.44 39.72 -5.64
C GLY A 241 -17.26 39.13 -7.05
N MET A 242 -18.32 39.21 -7.85
CA MET A 242 -18.33 38.71 -9.23
C MET A 242 -17.48 39.59 -10.16
N LYS A 243 -16.62 38.96 -10.97
CA LYS A 243 -15.76 39.62 -11.97
C LYS A 243 -15.91 38.96 -13.34
N ALA A 244 -15.41 39.64 -14.38
CA ALA A 244 -15.39 39.16 -15.76
C ALA A 244 -13.97 39.24 -16.36
N LEU A 245 -13.66 38.40 -17.35
CA LEU A 245 -12.41 38.52 -18.12
C LEU A 245 -12.47 39.77 -19.01
N ARG A 246 -11.36 40.50 -19.11
CA ARG A 246 -11.23 41.65 -20.02
C ARG A 246 -10.96 41.21 -21.47
N LYS A 247 -11.67 41.83 -22.41
CA LYS A 247 -11.36 41.78 -23.84
C LYS A 247 -10.30 42.81 -24.18
N TYR A 248 -9.22 42.38 -24.83
CA TYR A 248 -8.27 43.28 -25.50
C TYR A 248 -8.62 43.32 -26.99
N THR A 249 -8.56 44.51 -27.59
CA THR A 249 -8.72 44.72 -29.03
C THR A 249 -7.38 44.83 -29.71
#